data_AF-A0A2S7AC05-F1
#
_entry.id   AF-A0A2S7AC05-F1
#
_cell.length_a   1.000
_cell.length_b   1.000
_cell.length_c   1.000
_cell.angle_alpha   90.00
_cell.angle_beta   90.00
_cell.angle_gamma   90.00
#
_symmetry.space_group_name_H-M   'P 1'
#
loop_
_entity.id
_entity.type
_entity.pdbx_description
1 polymer ?
#
loop_
_entity_poly.entity_id
_entity_poly.type
_entity_poly.pdbx_seq_one_letter_code
_entity_poly.pdbx_strand_id
1 'polypeptide(L)'
;MKIQHAVAAGLVVTIMSGCATVTYGDKSTEATLRELQPVPGRVSLYVCREKAALVGAGNRTTAIVDNKPIGTLKPNDFAHVLVEPGPHSVYIEHNPGGKSGVLNLDTRADEVPIIWVGMTGHGWGVLTVDQFKSRSEAESCVRQAQYAIPTE
;
A
#
# COMPACT_ATOMS: atom_id res chain seq x y z
N MET A 1 15.17 51.24 35.34
CA MET A 1 15.35 49.79 35.48
C MET A 1 14.34 49.26 36.49
N LYS A 2 13.26 48.62 36.04
CA LYS A 2 12.37 47.69 36.76
C LYS A 2 11.43 47.06 35.72
N ILE A 3 11.15 45.77 35.87
CA ILE A 3 10.79 44.89 34.75
C ILE A 3 9.25 44.78 34.62
N GLN A 4 8.73 45.02 33.42
CA GLN A 4 7.33 44.73 33.08
C GLN A 4 7.20 43.23 32.78
N HIS A 5 6.40 42.52 33.57
CA HIS A 5 6.10 41.11 33.33
C HIS A 5 4.99 41.00 32.27
N ALA A 6 5.36 40.77 31.02
CA ALA A 6 4.41 40.36 30.00
C ALA A 6 3.95 38.92 30.27
N VAL A 7 2.66 38.73 30.55
CA VAL A 7 2.07 37.39 30.68
C VAL A 7 1.93 36.81 29.27
N ALA A 8 2.91 36.01 28.86
CA ALA A 8 2.89 35.32 27.58
C ALA A 8 1.83 34.21 27.60
N ALA A 9 0.76 34.38 26.81
CA ALA A 9 -0.23 33.35 26.58
C ALA A 9 0.40 32.21 25.76
N GLY A 10 0.72 31.09 26.40
CA GLY A 10 1.28 29.91 25.76
C GLY A 10 0.24 29.20 24.90
N LEU A 11 0.26 29.44 23.59
CA LEU A 11 -0.53 28.68 22.61
C LEU A 11 0.07 27.26 22.48
N VAL A 12 -0.48 26.31 23.23
CA VAL A 12 -0.13 24.89 23.09
C VAL A 12 -0.75 24.36 21.79
N VAL A 13 0.03 24.42 20.71
CA VAL A 13 -0.31 23.74 19.46
C VAL A 13 -0.07 22.24 19.67
N THR A 14 -1.11 21.52 20.08
CA THR A 14 -1.13 20.06 19.97
C THR A 14 -1.13 19.67 18.50
N ILE A 15 0.06 19.47 17.95
CA ILE A 15 0.25 18.89 16.62
C ILE A 15 -0.42 17.52 16.66
N MET A 16 -1.51 17.35 15.92
CA MET A 16 -2.12 16.03 15.73
C MET A 16 -1.15 15.19 14.92
N SER A 17 -0.31 14.43 15.61
CA SER A 17 0.48 13.34 15.04
C SER A 17 -0.49 12.24 14.60
N GLY A 18 -1.05 12.41 13.40
CA GLY A 18 -1.96 11.47 12.79
C GLY A 18 -1.28 10.11 12.62
N CYS A 19 -1.55 9.19 13.53
CA CYS A 19 -1.28 7.76 13.35
C CYS A 19 -2.25 7.21 12.30
N ALA A 20 -2.14 7.68 11.04
CA ALA A 20 -2.98 7.33 9.90
C ALA A 20 -3.11 5.80 9.81
N THR A 21 -4.28 5.28 10.17
CA THR A 21 -4.44 3.87 10.49
C THR A 21 -4.83 3.08 9.26
N VAL A 22 -4.39 1.82 9.21
CA VAL A 22 -4.82 0.94 8.12
C VAL A 22 -6.31 0.72 8.27
N THR A 23 -7.05 1.17 7.27
CA THR A 23 -8.48 0.88 7.13
C THR A 23 -8.60 -0.44 6.39
N TYR A 24 -9.31 -1.39 6.99
CA TYR A 24 -9.58 -2.69 6.37
C TYR A 24 -10.95 -2.69 5.70
N GLY A 25 -11.05 -3.33 4.54
CA GLY A 25 -12.32 -3.59 3.88
C GLY A 25 -13.14 -4.65 4.62
N ASP A 26 -14.38 -4.86 4.18
CA ASP A 26 -15.25 -5.88 4.77
C ASP A 26 -14.76 -7.31 4.44
N LYS A 27 -15.17 -8.27 5.28
CA LYS A 27 -14.71 -9.66 5.17
C LYS A 27 -15.39 -10.48 4.07
N SER A 28 -16.51 -10.03 3.52
CA SER A 28 -17.11 -10.67 2.34
C SER A 28 -16.30 -10.32 1.09
N THR A 29 -15.99 -9.03 0.89
CA THR A 29 -15.13 -8.56 -0.19
C THR A 29 -13.73 -9.15 -0.09
N GLU A 30 -13.12 -9.19 1.10
CA GLU A 30 -11.83 -9.87 1.31
C GLU A 30 -11.86 -11.35 0.88
N ALA A 31 -12.96 -12.07 1.16
CA ALA A 31 -13.10 -13.47 0.76
C ALA A 31 -13.19 -13.63 -0.77
N THR A 32 -14.06 -12.86 -1.43
CA THR A 32 -14.20 -12.89 -2.90
C THR A 32 -12.90 -12.51 -3.62
N LEU A 33 -12.18 -11.49 -3.13
CA LEU A 33 -10.91 -11.06 -3.72
C LEU A 33 -9.81 -12.14 -3.61
N ARG A 34 -9.83 -13.02 -2.60
CA ARG A 34 -8.89 -14.15 -2.48
C ARG A 34 -9.14 -15.29 -3.45
N GLU A 35 -10.29 -15.32 -4.11
CA GLU A 35 -10.57 -16.25 -5.21
C GLU A 35 -9.79 -15.86 -6.47
N LEU A 36 -9.34 -14.60 -6.58
CA LEU A 36 -8.50 -14.08 -7.67
C LEU A 36 -9.14 -14.28 -9.06
N GLN A 37 -10.47 -14.24 -9.13
CA GLN A 37 -11.19 -14.40 -10.39
C GLN A 37 -10.96 -13.19 -11.33
N PRO A 38 -10.80 -13.42 -12.64
CA PRO A 38 -10.91 -12.39 -13.67
C PRO A 38 -12.23 -11.61 -13.59
N VAL A 39 -12.20 -10.33 -13.95
CA VAL A 39 -13.40 -9.51 -14.10
C VAL A 39 -13.60 -9.19 -15.58
N PRO A 40 -14.70 -9.67 -16.21
CA PRO A 40 -14.92 -9.50 -17.65
C PRO A 40 -14.74 -8.06 -18.15
N GLY A 41 -13.86 -7.90 -19.14
CA GLY A 41 -13.54 -6.62 -19.78
C GLY A 41 -12.68 -5.67 -18.93
N ARG A 42 -12.18 -6.11 -17.77
CA ARG A 42 -11.42 -5.28 -16.82
C ARG A 42 -10.14 -5.98 -16.37
N VAL A 43 -9.24 -5.19 -15.81
CA VAL A 43 -8.03 -5.67 -15.14
C VAL A 43 -8.29 -5.66 -13.64
N SER A 44 -8.12 -6.81 -13.00
CA SER A 44 -8.25 -6.97 -11.54
C SER A 44 -6.87 -6.87 -10.89
N LEU A 45 -6.42 -5.65 -10.63
CA LEU A 45 -5.06 -5.35 -10.18
C LEU A 45 -4.95 -5.40 -8.66
N TYR A 46 -3.97 -6.18 -8.17
CA TYR A 46 -3.64 -6.31 -6.76
C TYR A 46 -2.25 -5.74 -6.47
N VAL A 47 -2.10 -5.12 -5.31
CA VAL A 47 -0.81 -4.73 -4.75
C VAL A 47 -0.69 -5.37 -3.37
N CYS A 48 0.12 -6.43 -3.26
CA CYS A 48 0.24 -7.24 -2.05
C CYS A 48 1.59 -7.03 -1.38
N ARG A 49 1.56 -6.67 -0.09
CA ARG A 49 2.76 -6.47 0.72
C ARG A 49 3.12 -7.73 1.49
N GLU A 50 4.33 -8.21 1.27
CA GLU A 50 4.82 -9.44 1.88
C GLU A 50 4.89 -9.38 3.41
N LYS A 51 4.99 -10.54 4.04
CA LYS A 51 5.28 -10.67 5.48
C LYS A 51 6.71 -10.20 5.76
N ALA A 52 6.87 -9.17 6.57
CA ALA A 52 8.18 -8.68 7.03
C ALA A 52 8.46 -9.23 8.43
N ALA A 53 9.58 -9.96 8.59
CA ALA A 53 9.91 -10.61 9.85
C ALA A 53 10.54 -9.68 10.91
N LEU A 54 11.32 -8.67 10.49
CA LEU A 54 12.11 -7.82 11.40
C LEU A 54 12.23 -6.37 10.89
N VAL A 55 12.81 -6.17 9.70
CA VAL A 55 13.06 -4.83 9.13
C VAL A 55 11.85 -4.35 8.34
N GLY A 56 11.58 -3.03 8.37
CA GLY A 56 10.49 -2.40 7.60
C GLY A 56 9.07 -2.64 8.12
N ALA A 57 8.89 -3.42 9.19
CA ALA A 57 7.56 -3.78 9.70
C ALA A 57 6.74 -2.57 10.21
N GLY A 58 7.41 -1.52 10.71
CA GLY A 58 6.79 -0.28 11.14
C GLY A 58 6.44 0.70 10.01
N ASN A 59 7.03 0.55 8.82
CA ASN A 59 6.77 1.44 7.69
C ASN A 59 5.33 1.24 7.23
N ARG A 60 4.55 2.31 7.16
CA ARG A 60 3.22 2.31 6.52
C ARG A 60 3.39 2.72 5.07
N THR A 61 2.65 2.07 4.18
CA THR A 61 2.96 2.08 2.75
C THR A 61 1.68 2.21 1.94
N THR A 62 1.40 3.40 1.41
CA THR A 62 0.23 3.63 0.55
C THR A 62 0.55 3.17 -0.86
N ALA A 63 -0.20 2.19 -1.36
CA ALA A 63 -0.14 1.75 -2.75
C ALA A 63 -0.86 2.76 -3.64
N ILE A 64 -0.17 3.22 -4.69
CA ILE A 64 -0.68 4.15 -5.69
C ILE A 64 -0.77 3.46 -7.03
N VAL A 65 -1.93 3.57 -7.70
CA VAL A 65 -2.14 3.15 -9.09
C VAL A 65 -2.66 4.35 -9.86
N ASP A 66 -1.99 4.72 -10.96
CA ASP A 66 -2.35 5.86 -11.82
C ASP A 66 -2.61 7.16 -11.04
N ASN A 67 -1.69 7.45 -10.12
CA ASN A 67 -1.73 8.58 -9.17
C ASN A 67 -2.92 8.61 -8.21
N LYS A 68 -3.65 7.49 -8.04
CA LYS A 68 -4.72 7.33 -7.05
C LYS A 68 -4.30 6.36 -5.93
N PRO A 69 -4.45 6.70 -4.65
CA PRO A 69 -4.21 5.76 -3.57
C PRO A 69 -5.29 4.68 -3.57
N ILE A 70 -4.87 3.41 -3.52
CA ILE A 70 -5.79 2.25 -3.49
C ILE A 70 -5.82 1.55 -2.12
N GLY A 71 -4.88 1.86 -1.22
CA GLY A 71 -4.90 1.39 0.16
C GLY A 71 -3.59 1.64 0.89
N THR A 72 -3.67 1.80 2.22
CA THR A 72 -2.49 1.94 3.10
C THR A 72 -2.15 0.58 3.71
N LEU A 73 -0.97 0.04 3.39
CA LEU A 73 -0.54 -1.32 3.71
C LEU A 73 0.44 -1.36 4.89
N LYS A 74 0.27 -2.34 5.77
CA LYS A 74 1.29 -2.94 6.65
C LYS A 74 1.85 -4.23 5.98
N PRO A 75 2.89 -4.87 6.54
CA PRO A 75 3.26 -6.22 6.10
C PRO A 75 2.08 -7.18 6.26
N ASN A 76 1.87 -8.07 5.28
CA ASN A 76 0.71 -8.96 5.20
C ASN A 76 -0.65 -8.26 4.99
N ASP A 77 -0.66 -7.12 4.30
CA ASP A 77 -1.87 -6.49 3.76
C ASP A 77 -1.81 -6.50 2.21
N PHE A 78 -2.98 -6.45 1.56
CA PHE A 78 -3.09 -6.21 0.11
C PHE A 78 -4.16 -5.16 -0.19
N ALA A 79 -3.96 -4.39 -1.26
CA ALA A 79 -4.95 -3.51 -1.85
C ALA A 79 -5.38 -4.05 -3.23
N HIS A 80 -6.56 -3.64 -3.68
CA HIS A 80 -7.17 -4.06 -4.96
C HIS A 80 -7.83 -2.88 -5.66
N VAL A 81 -7.80 -2.87 -6.99
CA VAL A 81 -8.53 -1.92 -7.83
C VAL A 81 -8.90 -2.56 -9.17
N LEU A 82 -10.05 -2.17 -9.73
CA LEU A 82 -10.42 -2.49 -11.12
C LEU A 82 -10.01 -1.35 -12.05
N VAL A 83 -9.13 -1.62 -13.00
CA VAL A 83 -8.70 -0.64 -14.02
C VAL A 83 -9.16 -1.08 -15.42
N GLU A 84 -9.11 -0.15 -16.38
CA GLU A 84 -9.34 -0.44 -17.80
C GLU A 84 -8.11 -1.15 -18.38
N PRO A 85 -8.23 -2.01 -19.41
CA PRO A 85 -7.07 -2.60 -20.08
C PRO A 85 -6.13 -1.55 -20.69
N GLY A 86 -4.82 -1.78 -20.58
CA GLY A 86 -3.76 -0.96 -21.18
C GLY A 86 -2.62 -0.60 -20.21
N PRO A 87 -1.98 0.56 -20.39
CA PRO A 87 -0.82 0.95 -19.61
C PRO A 87 -1.20 1.52 -18.24
N HIS A 88 -0.56 1.02 -17.18
CA HIS A 88 -0.70 1.49 -15.80
C HIS A 88 0.64 1.79 -15.14
N SER A 89 0.61 2.70 -14.19
CA SER A 89 1.72 3.05 -13.31
C SER A 89 1.41 2.64 -11.87
N VAL A 90 2.31 1.87 -11.26
CA VAL A 90 2.19 1.42 -9.86
C VAL A 90 3.42 1.88 -9.08
N TYR A 91 3.21 2.50 -7.93
CA TYR A 91 4.28 2.81 -6.98
C TYR A 91 3.75 2.82 -5.55
N ILE A 92 4.64 2.96 -4.58
CA ILE A 92 4.27 3.15 -3.18
C ILE A 92 4.78 4.47 -2.64
N GLU A 93 4.05 5.03 -1.69
CA GLU A 93 4.54 6.10 -0.80
C GLU A 93 4.66 5.53 0.61
N HIS A 94 5.78 5.77 1.28
CA HIS A 94 5.99 5.27 2.64
C HIS A 94 6.63 6.31 3.56
N ASN A 95 6.28 6.21 4.84
CA ASN A 95 6.80 7.11 5.87
C ASN A 95 7.49 6.30 6.99
N PRO A 96 8.77 6.57 7.30
CA PRO A 96 9.70 7.42 6.54
C PRO A 96 10.13 6.75 5.21
N GLY A 97 10.47 7.54 4.20
CA GLY A 97 11.11 7.05 2.96
C GLY A 97 10.68 7.70 1.64
N GLY A 98 9.47 8.27 1.57
CA GLY A 98 8.96 8.93 0.36
C GLY A 98 8.40 7.96 -0.69
N LYS A 99 8.52 8.30 -1.98
CA LYS A 99 8.04 7.48 -3.10
C LYS A 99 9.08 6.41 -3.47
N SER A 100 8.63 5.21 -3.84
CA SER A 100 9.47 4.21 -4.52
C SER A 100 9.77 4.60 -5.98
N GLY A 101 10.52 3.75 -6.68
CA GLY A 101 10.45 3.70 -8.14
C GLY A 101 9.03 3.34 -8.63
N VAL A 102 8.75 3.61 -9.91
CA VAL A 102 7.48 3.29 -10.57
C VAL A 102 7.63 2.01 -11.39
N LEU A 103 6.79 1.03 -11.11
CA LEU A 103 6.58 -0.14 -11.97
C LEU A 103 5.52 0.22 -13.01
N ASN A 104 5.88 0.15 -14.29
CA ASN A 104 4.92 0.29 -15.38
C ASN A 104 4.46 -1.09 -15.85
N LEU A 105 3.17 -1.22 -16.10
CA LEU A 105 2.51 -2.43 -16.57
C LEU A 105 1.80 -2.10 -17.89
N ASP A 106 1.74 -3.06 -18.81
CA ASP A 106 0.81 -3.03 -19.94
C ASP A 106 -0.06 -4.29 -19.84
N THR A 107 -1.37 -4.11 -19.79
CA THR A 107 -2.32 -5.12 -19.30
C THR A 107 -3.48 -5.32 -20.27
N ARG A 108 -4.12 -6.49 -20.17
CA ARG A 108 -5.22 -6.90 -21.07
C ARG A 108 -6.50 -7.13 -20.28
N ALA A 109 -7.63 -7.10 -20.99
CA ALA A 109 -8.90 -7.52 -20.43
C ALA A 109 -8.79 -8.92 -19.80
N ASP A 110 -9.47 -9.10 -18.68
CA ASP A 110 -9.57 -10.35 -17.92
C ASP A 110 -8.25 -10.76 -17.22
N GLU A 111 -7.22 -9.91 -17.23
CA GLU A 111 -5.99 -10.14 -16.47
C GLU A 111 -6.14 -9.84 -14.98
N VAL A 112 -5.41 -10.61 -14.16
CA VAL A 112 -5.39 -10.51 -12.70
C VAL A 112 -3.95 -10.26 -12.21
N PRO A 113 -3.31 -9.13 -12.56
CA PRO A 113 -1.94 -8.85 -12.14
C PRO A 113 -1.85 -8.66 -10.62
N ILE A 114 -0.79 -9.20 -10.02
CA ILE A 114 -0.52 -9.12 -8.58
C ILE A 114 0.92 -8.61 -8.40
N ILE A 115 1.04 -7.40 -7.86
CA ILE A 115 2.30 -6.69 -7.68
C ILE A 115 2.83 -6.92 -6.26
N TRP A 116 4.12 -7.23 -6.16
CA TRP A 116 4.83 -7.41 -4.90
C TRP A 116 5.21 -6.05 -4.32
N VAL A 117 4.98 -5.87 -3.02
CA VAL A 117 5.59 -4.82 -2.21
C VAL A 117 6.43 -5.47 -1.13
N GLY A 118 7.71 -5.12 -1.09
CA GLY A 118 8.63 -5.70 -0.12
C GLY A 118 10.01 -5.04 -0.14
N MET A 119 10.93 -5.60 0.64
CA MET A 119 12.27 -5.03 0.81
C MET A 119 13.30 -5.75 -0.05
N THR A 120 14.02 -5.00 -0.88
CA THR A 120 15.11 -5.58 -1.67
C THR A 120 16.26 -6.07 -0.79
N GLY A 121 17.16 -6.89 -1.34
CA GLY A 121 18.37 -7.33 -0.63
C GLY A 121 18.10 -8.14 0.65
N HIS A 122 17.05 -8.96 0.68
CA HIS A 122 16.67 -9.79 1.84
C HIS A 122 16.37 -8.98 3.12
N GLY A 123 15.70 -7.83 2.99
CA GLY A 123 15.31 -6.98 4.13
C GLY A 123 16.31 -5.86 4.47
N TRP A 124 17.41 -5.72 3.73
CA TRP A 124 18.43 -4.68 3.96
C TRP A 124 18.41 -3.54 2.93
N GLY A 125 17.68 -3.70 1.82
CA GLY A 125 17.54 -2.70 0.78
C GLY A 125 16.38 -1.74 1.01
N VAL A 126 15.89 -1.17 -0.10
CA VAL A 126 14.75 -0.23 -0.08
C VAL A 126 13.41 -0.97 -0.16
N LEU A 127 12.37 -0.37 0.40
CA LEU A 127 11.00 -0.80 0.17
C LEU A 127 10.56 -0.35 -1.25
N THR A 128 10.10 -1.28 -2.07
CA THR A 128 9.74 -1.01 -3.47
C THR A 128 8.54 -1.83 -3.95
N VAL A 129 8.07 -1.53 -5.16
CA VAL A 129 7.21 -2.38 -5.98
C VAL A 129 8.05 -3.20 -6.97
N ASP A 130 7.62 -4.43 -7.26
CA ASP A 130 8.13 -5.28 -8.36
C ASP A 130 7.10 -6.39 -8.69
N GLN A 131 7.40 -7.28 -9.64
CA GLN A 131 6.65 -8.52 -9.84
C GLN A 131 7.13 -9.64 -8.90
N PHE A 132 6.22 -10.53 -8.49
CA PHE A 132 6.59 -11.77 -7.82
C PHE A 132 7.39 -12.71 -8.75
N LYS A 133 8.26 -13.56 -8.20
CA LYS A 133 9.06 -14.50 -8.99
C LYS A 133 8.22 -15.60 -9.64
N SER A 134 7.03 -15.86 -9.08
CA SER A 134 6.06 -16.79 -9.64
C SER A 134 4.63 -16.40 -9.31
N ARG A 135 3.68 -16.85 -10.13
CA ARG A 135 2.24 -16.73 -9.85
C ARG A 135 1.88 -17.31 -8.48
N SER A 136 2.45 -18.46 -8.12
CA SER A 136 2.16 -19.14 -6.85
C SER A 136 2.50 -18.30 -5.62
N GLU A 137 3.66 -17.63 -5.63
CA GLU A 137 4.05 -16.69 -4.56
C GLU A 137 3.06 -15.51 -4.47
N ALA A 138 2.65 -14.97 -5.62
CA ALA A 138 1.74 -13.84 -5.71
C ALA A 138 0.34 -14.17 -5.16
N GLU A 139 -0.24 -15.31 -5.56
CA GLU A 139 -1.53 -15.77 -5.04
C GLU A 139 -1.45 -16.11 -3.54
N SER A 140 -0.33 -16.70 -3.11
CA SER A 140 -0.09 -17.00 -1.69
C SER A 140 -0.05 -15.74 -0.83
N CYS A 141 0.54 -14.64 -1.34
CA CYS A 141 0.51 -13.34 -0.68
C CYS A 141 -0.94 -12.87 -0.44
N VAL A 142 -1.75 -12.75 -1.49
CA VAL A 142 -3.14 -12.25 -1.36
C VAL A 142 -4.00 -13.15 -0.49
N ARG A 143 -3.88 -14.48 -0.63
CA ARG A 143 -4.64 -15.45 0.18
C ARG A 143 -4.29 -15.43 1.67
N GLN A 144 -3.11 -14.97 2.05
CA GLN A 144 -2.67 -14.87 3.45
C GLN A 144 -2.76 -13.45 4.03
N ALA A 145 -2.86 -12.43 3.17
CA ALA A 145 -2.90 -11.02 3.54
C ALA A 145 -4.31 -10.51 3.85
N GLN A 146 -4.42 -9.41 4.59
CA GLN A 146 -5.69 -8.73 4.89
C GLN A 146 -6.02 -7.67 3.82
N TYR A 147 -7.30 -7.48 3.50
CA TYR A 147 -7.73 -6.50 2.50
C TYR A 147 -7.77 -5.08 3.09
N ALA A 148 -6.85 -4.23 2.62
CA ALA A 148 -6.78 -2.81 2.99
C ALA A 148 -7.42 -1.93 1.92
N ILE A 149 -8.09 -0.86 2.37
CA ILE A 149 -8.73 0.15 1.53
C ILE A 149 -8.09 1.53 1.77
N PRO A 150 -8.38 2.56 0.94
CA PRO A 150 -7.91 3.92 1.18
C PRO A 150 -8.35 4.41 2.56
N THR A 151 -7.53 5.27 3.17
CA THR A 151 -7.91 6.03 4.36
C THR A 151 -8.52 7.35 3.89
N GLU A 152 -9.73 7.66 4.35
CA GLU A 152 -10.41 8.95 4.13
C GLU A 152 -9.76 10.09 4.94
#